data_AF-A0A9X1YWR9-F1
#
_entry.id   AF-A0A9X1YWR9-F1
#
_cell.length_a   1.000
_cell.length_b   1.000
_cell.length_c   1.000
_cell.angle_alpha   90.00
_cell.angle_beta   90.00
_cell.angle_gamma   90.00
#
_symmetry.space_group_name_H-M   'P 1'
#
loop_
_entity.id
_entity.type
_entity.pdbx_description
1 polymer ?
#
loop_
_entity_poly.entity_id
_entity_poly.type
_entity_poly.pdbx_seq_one_letter_code
_entity_poly.pdbx_strand_id
1 'polypeptide(L)' 'MHIIEADDDSGDSQVWPLSPAGRRFQHVLSVPGWHYRSAGADAIVMLYEPEEGLVLLTFDWS' A
#
# COMPACT_ATOMS: atom_id res chain seq x y z
N MET A 1 0.67 -12.60 0.06
CA MET A 1 0.41 -11.29 -0.58
C MET A 1 0.93 -11.40 -1.99
N HIS A 2 0.05 -11.37 -2.98
CA HIS A 2 0.44 -11.37 -4.39
C HIS A 2 0.49 -9.93 -4.88
N ILE A 3 1.62 -9.56 -5.46
CA ILE A 3 1.84 -8.27 -6.08
C ILE A 3 1.88 -8.55 -7.57
N ILE A 4 1.05 -7.86 -8.35
CA ILE A 4 0.98 -8.04 -9.80
C ILE A 4 1.35 -6.71 -10.46
N GLU A 5 2.32 -6.77 -11.37
CA GLU A 5 2.72 -5.66 -12.22
C GLU A 5 1.66 -5.49 -13.31
N ALA A 6 1.10 -4.28 -13.49
CA ALA A 6 0.45 -3.98 -14.75
C ALA A 6 1.48 -3.38 -15.69
N ASP A 7 1.55 -3.98 -16.87
CA ASP A 7 2.33 -3.49 -17.99
C ASP A 7 1.53 -2.35 -18.64
N ASP A 8 1.82 -1.12 -18.23
CA ASP A 8 1.44 0.07 -18.97
C ASP A 8 2.67 0.50 -19.78
N ASP A 9 2.50 0.68 -21.09
CA ASP A 9 3.54 1.02 -22.08
C ASP A 9 4.18 2.41 -21.84
N SER A 10 3.94 3.00 -20.67
CA SER A 10 4.48 4.26 -20.17
C SER A 10 5.88 4.11 -19.54
N GLY A 11 6.37 2.89 -19.33
CA GLY A 11 7.65 2.63 -18.66
C GLY A 11 7.59 2.75 -17.13
N ASP A 12 6.45 3.16 -16.58
CA ASP A 12 6.14 3.14 -15.14
C ASP A 12 5.25 1.94 -14.85
N SER A 13 5.84 0.87 -14.33
CA SER A 13 5.08 -0.30 -13.87
C SER A 13 4.23 0.10 -12.67
N GLN A 14 2.93 0.28 -12.88
CA GLN A 14 2.01 0.46 -11.75
C GLN A 14 1.77 -0.90 -11.08
N VAL A 15 2.08 -0.95 -9.80
CA VAL A 15 2.02 -2.17 -9.00
C VAL A 15 1.01 -1.98 -7.88
N TRP A 16 0.05 -2.92 -7.78
CA TRP A 16 -0.94 -2.89 -6.71
C TRP A 16 -0.84 -4.11 -5.80
N PRO A 17 -0.94 -3.91 -4.48
CA PRO A 17 -1.14 -5.01 -3.56
C PRO A 17 -2.54 -5.60 -3.74
N LEU A 18 -2.61 -6.93 -3.80
CA LEU A 18 -3.87 -7.67 -3.90
C LEU A 18 -4.17 -8.49 -2.65
N SER A 19 -5.45 -8.61 -2.33
CA SER A 19 -5.99 -9.52 -1.32
C SER A 19 -5.78 -10.98 -1.72
N PRO A 20 -6.00 -11.96 -0.82
CA PRO A 20 -5.96 -13.38 -1.16
C PRO A 20 -6.90 -13.77 -2.32
N ALA A 21 -8.03 -13.07 -2.47
CA ALA A 21 -8.96 -13.27 -3.58
C ALA A 21 -8.61 -12.46 -4.85
N GLY A 22 -7.48 -11.76 -4.86
CA GLY A 22 -7.04 -10.96 -6.01
C GLY A 22 -7.67 -9.56 -6.11
N ARG A 23 -8.29 -9.05 -5.05
CA ARG A 23 -8.91 -7.71 -5.03
C ARG A 23 -7.90 -6.64 -4.68
N ARG A 24 -8.04 -5.45 -5.29
CA ARG A 24 -7.11 -4.32 -5.07
C ARG A 24 -7.39 -3.65 -3.75
N PHE A 25 -6.37 -3.49 -2.93
CA PHE A 25 -6.44 -2.55 -1.81
C PHE A 25 -6.46 -1.11 -2.34
N GLN A 26 -7.24 -0.25 -1.68
CA GLN A 26 -7.31 1.18 -1.96
C GLN A 26 -6.56 1.95 -0.88
N HIS A 27 -5.88 3.04 -1.27
CA HIS A 27 -5.29 3.97 -0.30
C HIS A 27 -6.39 4.68 0.48
N VAL A 28 -6.23 4.76 1.80
CA VAL A 28 -7.21 5.42 2.70
C VAL A 28 -6.57 6.61 3.40
N LEU A 29 -5.38 6.43 3.97
CA LEU A 29 -4.66 7.49 4.67
C LEU A 29 -3.16 7.22 4.70
N SER A 30 -2.40 8.31 4.80
CA SER A 30 -0.99 8.31 5.20
C SER A 30 -0.80 9.31 6.32
N VAL A 31 -0.03 8.94 7.33
CA VAL A 31 0.37 9.86 8.41
C VAL A 31 1.88 9.92 8.53
N PRO A 32 2.45 11.07 8.92
CA PRO A 32 3.89 11.15 9.12
C PRO A 32 4.39 10.18 10.19
N GLY A 33 5.47 9.47 9.87
CA GLY A 33 6.07 8.47 10.75
C GLY A 33 6.56 9.08 12.06
N TRP A 34 7.15 10.27 12.02
CA TRP A 34 7.77 10.95 13.17
C TRP A 34 6.80 11.30 14.32
N HIS A 35 5.49 11.19 14.14
CA HIS A 35 4.54 11.25 15.26
C HIS A 35 4.51 9.98 16.12
N TYR A 36 4.98 8.84 15.58
CA TYR A 36 4.78 7.51 16.15
C TYR A 36 6.09 6.69 16.28
N ARG A 37 7.21 7.19 15.77
CA ARG A 37 8.53 6.53 15.85
C ARG A 37 9.66 7.54 16.07
N SER A 38 10.82 7.05 16.50
CA SER A 38 12.02 7.86 16.74
C SER A 38 12.98 8.02 15.55
N ALA A 39 13.04 7.07 14.61
CA ALA A 39 13.89 7.14 13.41
C ALA A 39 13.50 6.07 12.39
N GLY A 40 13.51 6.36 11.07
CA GLY A 40 13.23 5.51 9.88
C GLY A 40 12.04 6.04 9.06
N ALA A 41 11.35 5.20 8.24
CA ALA A 41 10.15 5.49 7.43
C ALA A 41 9.42 6.82 7.68
N ASP A 42 9.29 7.60 6.62
CA ASP A 42 8.71 8.93 6.59
C ASP A 42 7.19 8.92 6.75
N ALA A 43 6.50 7.87 6.29
CA ALA A 43 5.06 7.71 6.48
C ALA A 43 4.63 6.30 6.87
N ILE A 44 3.55 6.24 7.65
CA ILE A 44 2.75 5.04 7.89
C ILE A 44 1.54 5.13 6.97
N VAL A 45 1.36 4.11 6.13
CA VAL A 45 0.33 4.07 5.09
C VAL A 45 -0.68 2.98 5.41
N MET A 46 -1.96 3.30 5.29
CA MET A 46 -3.06 2.34 5.45
C MET A 46 -3.83 2.19 4.15
N LEU A 47 -3.95 0.93 3.73
CA LEU A 47 -4.74 0.52 2.58
C LEU A 47 -5.90 -0.38 3.05
N TYR A 48 -7.03 -0.33 2.35
CA TYR A 48 -8.24 -1.08 2.69
C TYR A 48 -8.83 -1.80 1.47
N GLU A 49 -9.22 -3.06 1.65
CA GLU A 49 -9.99 -3.84 0.69
C GLU A 49 -11.38 -4.13 1.31
N PRO A 50 -12.48 -3.62 0.72
CA PRO A 50 -13.78 -3.59 1.38
C PRO A 50 -14.57 -4.90 1.37
N GLU A 51 -14.32 -5.82 0.43
CA GLU A 51 -15.14 -7.03 0.30
C GLU A 51 -14.75 -8.10 1.33
N GLU A 52 -13.45 -8.31 1.59
CA GLU A 52 -12.96 -9.19 2.66
C GLU A 52 -12.77 -8.44 3.98
N GLY A 53 -12.89 -7.10 3.97
CA GLY A 53 -12.70 -6.26 5.15
C GLY A 53 -11.25 -6.28 5.64
N LEU A 54 -10.28 -6.29 4.72
CA LEU A 54 -8.86 -6.41 5.03
C LEU A 54 -8.18 -5.05 5.10
N VAL A 55 -7.34 -4.86 6.12
CA VAL A 55 -6.46 -3.69 6.27
C VAL A 55 -5.01 -4.12 6.03
N LEU A 56 -4.32 -3.37 5.17
CA LEU A 56 -2.87 -3.50 4.96
C LEU A 56 -2.18 -2.23 5.49
N LEU A 57 -1.36 -2.40 6.52
CA LEU A 57 -0.47 -1.37 7.03
C LEU A 57 0.92 -1.55 6.42
N THR A 58 1.48 -0.48 5.89
CA THR A 58 2.83 -0.47 5.32
C THR A 58 3.55 0.85 5.60
N PHE A 59 4.80 0.95 5.18
CA PHE A 59 5.66 2.08 5.41
C PHE A 59 6.19 2.62 4.09
N ASP A 60 6.29 3.95 4.01
CA ASP A 60 6.99 4.65 2.94
C ASP A 60 8.32 5.20 3.46
N TRP A 61 9.38 5.08 2.66
CA TRP A 61 10.77 5.36 3.04
C TRP A 61 11.47 6.33 2.08
N SER A 62 10.70 7.03 1.24
CA SER A 62 11.19 7.91 0.17
C SER A 62 11.89 9.16 0.69
#